data_AF-R5TJD5-F1
#
_entry.id   AF-R5TJD5-F1
#
_cell.length_a   1.000
_cell.length_b   1.000
_cell.length_c   1.000
_cell.angle_alpha   90.00
_cell.angle_beta   90.00
_cell.angle_gamma   90.00
#
_symmetry.space_group_name_H-M   'P 1'
#
loop_
_entity.id
_entity.type
_entity.pdbx_description
1 polymer ?
#
loop_
_entity_poly.entity_id
_entity_poly.type
_entity_poly.pdbx_seq_one_letter_code
_entity_poly.pdbx_strand_id
1 'polypeptide(L)'
;MTYDLNITFDDNLITGNKTIDTQHKELIDRIQNFLTACQNGDSKVKAIKMLDYLDEYTDFHFKEEEKLQENVGYPGRETHHEKHEEFKKTIQVLYEYLNDYEGPTDQFSELVQKNVIDWLFGHIKTYDRSVAKFIFMKQNPDRCPTDQFSELVQKNVIDWLFGHIKTNDRSVAEFIFIRENPDRL
;
A
#
# COMPACT_ATOMS: atom_id res chain seq x y z
N MET A 1 -8.04 16.89 -15.08
CA MET A 1 -9.47 16.61 -14.73
C MET A 1 -9.58 16.60 -13.21
N THR A 2 -10.67 17.07 -12.60
CA THR A 2 -10.84 16.91 -11.13
C THR A 2 -11.08 15.43 -10.82
N TYR A 3 -10.06 14.74 -10.33
CA TYR A 3 -10.20 13.37 -9.85
C TYR A 3 -11.05 13.41 -8.58
N ASP A 4 -12.32 13.04 -8.69
CA ASP A 4 -13.19 12.77 -7.53
C ASP A 4 -12.78 11.42 -6.94
N LEU A 5 -11.66 11.44 -6.23
CA LEU A 5 -11.14 10.29 -5.52
C LEU A 5 -11.96 10.10 -4.25
N ASN A 6 -12.99 9.27 -4.34
CA ASN A 6 -13.76 8.81 -3.20
C ASN A 6 -13.42 7.34 -2.93
N ILE A 7 -12.71 7.09 -1.85
CA ILE A 7 -12.34 5.78 -1.34
C ILE A 7 -13.05 5.53 -0.01
N THR A 8 -13.50 4.30 0.19
CA THR A 8 -14.21 3.88 1.40
C THR A 8 -13.78 2.48 1.81
N PHE A 9 -13.69 2.22 3.11
CA PHE A 9 -13.51 0.87 3.60
C PHE A 9 -14.82 0.08 3.41
N ASP A 10 -14.79 -0.97 2.58
CA ASP A 10 -15.93 -1.83 2.27
C ASP A 10 -15.68 -3.30 2.69
N ASP A 11 -16.70 -4.14 2.52
CA ASP A 11 -16.63 -5.56 2.89
C ASP A 11 -15.55 -6.34 2.11
N ASN A 12 -15.11 -5.84 0.95
CA ASN A 12 -14.05 -6.47 0.15
C ASN A 12 -12.66 -6.27 0.75
N LEU A 13 -12.51 -5.39 1.73
CA LEU A 13 -11.26 -5.10 2.43
C LEU A 13 -11.18 -5.77 3.81
N ILE A 14 -12.26 -6.42 4.25
CA ILE A 14 -12.25 -7.18 5.50
C ILE A 14 -11.28 -8.37 5.37
N THR A 15 -10.32 -8.44 6.27
CA THR A 15 -9.35 -9.52 6.40
C THR A 15 -9.85 -10.62 7.33
N GLY A 16 -10.76 -10.27 8.25
CA GLY A 16 -11.26 -11.16 9.31
C GLY A 16 -10.45 -11.08 10.60
N ASN A 17 -9.38 -10.27 10.64
CA ASN A 17 -8.66 -9.93 11.86
C ASN A 17 -9.06 -8.53 12.32
N LYS A 18 -9.74 -8.44 13.47
CA LYS A 18 -10.29 -7.18 14.00
C LYS A 18 -9.24 -6.08 14.17
N THR A 19 -8.01 -6.42 14.58
CA THR A 19 -6.95 -5.42 14.78
C THR A 19 -6.52 -4.82 13.44
N ILE A 20 -6.25 -5.68 12.45
CA ILE A 20 -5.88 -5.29 11.09
C ILE A 20 -7.01 -4.46 10.44
N ASP A 21 -8.25 -4.97 10.49
CA ASP A 21 -9.42 -4.30 9.90
C ASP A 21 -9.67 -2.91 10.52
N THR A 22 -9.43 -2.75 11.82
CA THR A 22 -9.58 -1.45 12.50
C THR A 22 -8.53 -0.45 12.01
N GLN A 23 -7.28 -0.87 11.85
CA GLN A 23 -6.20 -0.01 11.36
C GLN A 23 -6.39 0.35 9.89
N HIS A 24 -6.82 -0.59 9.03
CA HIS A 24 -7.11 -0.30 7.61
C HIS A 24 -8.25 0.68 7.44
N LYS A 25 -9.33 0.51 8.22
CA LYS A 25 -10.45 1.44 8.18
C LYS A 25 -9.99 2.85 8.57
N GLU A 26 -9.21 2.98 9.64
CA GLU A 26 -8.67 4.27 10.05
C GLU A 26 -7.76 4.89 8.98
N LEU A 27 -6.85 4.11 8.39
CA LEU A 27 -5.99 4.58 7.30
C LEU A 27 -6.82 5.09 6.11
N ILE A 28 -7.79 4.31 5.63
CA ILE A 28 -8.62 4.66 4.49
C ILE A 28 -9.50 5.88 4.78
N ASP A 29 -10.14 5.95 5.96
CA ASP A 29 -10.95 7.09 6.37
C ASP A 29 -10.11 8.38 6.39
N ARG A 30 -8.86 8.29 6.84
CA ARG A 30 -7.95 9.45 6.89
C ARG A 30 -7.45 9.86 5.51
N ILE A 31 -7.12 8.91 4.63
CA ILE A 31 -6.80 9.21 3.22
C ILE A 31 -8.02 9.85 2.53
N GLN A 32 -9.24 9.36 2.78
CA GLN A 32 -10.46 9.94 2.21
C GLN A 32 -10.71 11.39 2.69
N ASN A 33 -10.58 11.63 3.99
CA ASN A 33 -10.71 12.98 4.57
C ASN A 33 -9.67 13.93 3.96
N PHE A 34 -8.47 13.43 3.73
CA PHE A 34 -7.41 14.17 3.06
C PHE A 34 -7.77 14.53 1.61
N LEU A 35 -8.20 13.54 0.80
CA LEU A 35 -8.59 13.74 -0.59
C LEU A 35 -9.70 14.79 -0.72
N THR A 36 -10.67 14.75 0.19
CA THR A 36 -11.75 15.75 0.29
C THR A 36 -11.21 17.15 0.60
N ALA A 37 -10.25 17.26 1.53
CA ALA A 37 -9.65 18.54 1.90
C ALA A 37 -8.83 19.18 0.76
N CYS A 38 -8.27 18.37 -0.15
CA CYS A 38 -7.50 18.83 -1.31
C CYS A 38 -8.31 19.58 -2.37
N GLN A 39 -9.62 19.37 -2.45
CA GLN A 39 -10.48 19.99 -3.46
C GLN A 39 -10.64 21.51 -3.28
N ASN A 40 -10.23 22.08 -2.14
CA ASN A 40 -10.47 23.47 -1.76
C ASN A 40 -9.18 24.33 -1.68
N GLY A 41 -8.54 24.66 -2.81
CA GLY A 41 -7.59 25.77 -2.99
C GLY A 41 -6.49 25.99 -1.93
N ASP A 42 -5.43 25.17 -1.97
CA ASP A 42 -4.00 25.49 -1.74
C ASP A 42 -3.20 24.18 -1.93
N SER A 43 -3.05 23.76 -3.20
CA SER A 43 -2.92 22.33 -3.55
C SER A 43 -1.57 21.70 -3.19
N LYS A 44 -0.46 22.46 -3.22
CA LYS A 44 0.88 21.94 -2.89
C LYS A 44 1.05 21.67 -1.39
N VAL A 45 0.74 22.65 -0.54
CA VAL A 45 0.85 22.50 0.93
C VAL A 45 -0.03 21.35 1.42
N LYS A 46 -1.20 21.18 0.82
CA LYS A 46 -2.08 20.06 1.13
C LYS A 46 -1.47 18.73 0.66
N ALA A 47 -0.99 18.64 -0.58
CA ALA A 47 -0.34 17.43 -1.07
C ALA A 47 0.87 17.02 -0.21
N ILE A 48 1.68 17.97 0.27
CA ILE A 48 2.79 17.69 1.20
C ILE A 48 2.25 17.10 2.52
N LYS A 49 1.24 17.73 3.12
CA LYS A 49 0.61 17.22 4.35
C LYS A 49 -0.03 15.84 4.17
N MET A 50 -0.46 15.49 2.95
CA MET A 50 -0.89 14.12 2.63
C MET A 50 0.22 13.12 2.90
N LEU A 51 1.38 13.42 2.31
CA LEU A 51 2.50 12.50 2.25
C LEU A 51 3.12 12.41 3.64
N ASP A 52 3.10 13.50 4.42
CA ASP A 52 3.56 13.52 5.82
C ASP A 52 2.72 12.53 6.62
N TYR A 53 1.40 12.62 6.48
CA TYR A 53 0.47 11.77 7.18
C TYR A 53 0.55 10.30 6.72
N LEU A 54 0.66 10.06 5.41
CA LEU A 54 0.83 8.72 4.86
C LEU A 54 2.11 8.07 5.36
N ASP A 55 3.23 8.79 5.34
CA ASP A 55 4.52 8.30 5.81
C ASP A 55 4.43 7.89 7.29
N GLU A 56 3.94 8.78 8.15
CA GLU A 56 3.81 8.53 9.59
C GLU A 56 2.88 7.35 9.89
N TYR A 57 1.67 7.34 9.30
CA TYR A 57 0.68 6.33 9.66
C TYR A 57 1.00 4.96 9.05
N THR A 58 1.52 4.91 7.82
CA THR A 58 1.91 3.63 7.23
C THR A 58 3.12 3.04 7.92
N ASP A 59 4.09 3.84 8.37
CA ASP A 59 5.18 3.35 9.21
C ASP A 59 4.68 2.76 10.54
N PHE A 60 3.73 3.43 11.22
CA PHE A 60 3.08 2.88 12.41
C PHE A 60 2.36 1.56 12.13
N HIS A 61 1.51 1.52 11.10
CA HIS A 61 0.72 0.36 10.74
C HIS A 61 1.59 -0.84 10.38
N PHE A 62 2.59 -0.63 9.50
CA PHE A 62 3.52 -1.67 9.07
C PHE A 62 4.33 -2.24 10.23
N LYS A 63 4.77 -1.40 11.19
CA LYS A 63 5.47 -1.88 12.39
C LYS A 63 4.59 -2.77 13.26
N GLU A 64 3.32 -2.40 13.46
CA GLU A 64 2.39 -3.21 14.25
C GLU A 64 2.05 -4.53 13.53
N GLU A 65 1.91 -4.51 12.21
CA GLU A 65 1.66 -5.72 11.43
C GLU A 65 2.88 -6.65 11.40
N GLU A 66 4.08 -6.14 11.16
CA GLU A 66 5.32 -6.92 11.15
C GLU A 66 5.59 -7.57 12.51
N LYS A 67 5.28 -6.87 13.59
CA LYS A 67 5.32 -7.41 14.96
C LYS A 67 4.29 -8.51 15.16
N LEU A 68 3.09 -8.35 14.62
CA LEU A 68 2.06 -9.39 14.65
C LEU A 68 2.52 -10.64 13.89
N GLN A 69 3.08 -10.47 12.70
CA GLN A 69 3.65 -11.52 11.86
C GLN A 69 4.79 -12.26 12.57
N GLU A 70 5.69 -11.53 13.23
CA GLU A 70 6.78 -12.08 14.03
C GLU A 70 6.27 -12.94 15.18
N ASN A 71 5.32 -12.42 15.96
CA ASN A 71 4.75 -13.11 17.13
C ASN A 71 4.11 -14.46 16.78
N VAL A 72 3.54 -14.59 15.57
CA VAL A 72 2.89 -15.82 15.12
C VAL A 72 3.79 -16.72 14.28
N GLY A 73 5.00 -16.26 13.93
CA GLY A 73 5.94 -16.96 13.07
C GLY A 73 5.44 -17.07 11.63
N TYR A 74 4.89 -15.99 11.08
CA TYR A 74 4.37 -15.96 9.71
C TYR A 74 5.49 -16.18 8.69
N PRO A 75 5.42 -17.22 7.83
CA PRO A 75 6.52 -17.57 6.93
C PRO A 75 6.76 -16.56 5.81
N GLY A 76 5.74 -15.77 5.44
CA GLY A 76 5.83 -14.76 4.39
C GLY A 76 6.33 -13.39 4.85
N ARG A 77 6.82 -13.27 6.10
CA ARG A 77 7.16 -11.97 6.72
C ARG A 77 8.20 -11.17 5.94
N GLU A 78 9.25 -11.82 5.44
CA GLU A 78 10.32 -11.12 4.72
C GLU A 78 9.81 -10.48 3.42
N THR A 79 9.10 -11.25 2.59
CA THR A 79 8.48 -10.72 1.35
C THR A 79 7.43 -9.66 1.64
N HIS A 80 6.67 -9.78 2.73
CA HIS A 80 5.69 -8.75 3.13
C HIS A 80 6.40 -7.45 3.54
N HIS A 81 7.46 -7.55 4.34
CA HIS A 81 8.28 -6.41 4.74
C HIS A 81 8.89 -5.67 3.53
N GLU A 82 9.38 -6.40 2.52
CA GLU A 82 9.85 -5.80 1.26
C GLU A 82 8.79 -4.93 0.59
N LYS A 83 7.51 -5.34 0.66
CA LYS A 83 6.39 -4.53 0.14
C LYS A 83 6.14 -3.27 0.93
N HIS A 84 6.25 -3.32 2.24
CA HIS A 84 6.18 -2.12 3.08
C HIS A 84 7.29 -1.13 2.71
N GLU A 85 8.52 -1.61 2.51
CA GLU A 85 9.66 -0.77 2.15
C GLU A 85 9.54 -0.18 0.72
N GLU A 86 8.97 -0.93 -0.24
CA GLU A 86 8.62 -0.39 -1.57
C GLU A 86 7.59 0.75 -1.48
N PHE A 87 6.58 0.61 -0.61
CA PHE A 87 5.57 1.64 -0.42
C PHE A 87 6.15 2.92 0.20
N LYS A 88 6.99 2.78 1.23
CA LYS A 88 7.67 3.94 1.84
C LYS A 88 8.53 4.70 0.82
N LYS A 89 9.26 3.99 -0.03
CA LYS A 89 10.02 4.60 -1.14
C LYS A 89 9.12 5.33 -2.13
N THR A 90 7.94 4.78 -2.42
CA THR A 90 6.95 5.43 -3.29
C THR A 90 6.52 6.78 -2.73
N ILE A 91 6.27 6.87 -1.42
CA ILE A 91 5.92 8.14 -0.76
C ILE A 91 7.07 9.16 -0.92
N GLN A 92 8.32 8.73 -0.74
CA GLN A 92 9.50 9.60 -0.93
C GLN A 92 9.59 10.13 -2.37
N VAL A 93 9.32 9.31 -3.38
CA VAL A 93 9.30 9.77 -4.78
C VAL A 93 8.20 10.81 -5.03
N LEU A 94 7.02 10.65 -4.40
CA LEU A 94 5.95 11.64 -4.51
C LEU A 94 6.33 12.98 -3.86
N TYR A 95 7.11 12.96 -2.77
CA TYR A 95 7.67 14.17 -2.19
C TYR A 95 8.63 14.89 -3.13
N GLU A 96 9.54 14.14 -3.74
CA GLU A 96 10.49 14.68 -4.72
C GLU A 96 9.73 15.31 -5.89
N TYR A 97 8.69 14.64 -6.40
CA TYR A 97 7.81 15.21 -7.42
C TYR A 97 7.18 16.53 -6.96
N LEU A 98 6.66 16.63 -5.73
CA LEU A 98 6.09 17.90 -5.26
C LEU A 98 7.14 19.00 -5.07
N ASN A 99 8.39 18.66 -4.77
CA ASN A 99 9.46 19.64 -4.62
C ASN A 99 9.85 20.26 -5.97
N ASP A 100 9.89 19.46 -7.03
CA ASP A 100 10.30 19.88 -8.37
C ASP A 100 9.26 20.74 -9.10
N TYR A 101 8.00 20.76 -8.64
CA TYR A 101 6.88 21.46 -9.27
C TYR A 101 6.23 22.48 -8.33
N GLU A 102 5.61 23.53 -8.86
CA GLU A 102 4.90 24.54 -8.04
C GLU A 102 3.59 24.00 -7.41
N GLY A 103 3.18 22.78 -7.76
CA GLY A 103 2.08 22.07 -7.12
C GLY A 103 1.72 20.76 -7.83
N PRO A 104 0.71 20.04 -7.32
CA PRO A 104 0.26 18.78 -7.90
C PRO A 104 -0.33 19.00 -9.30
N THR A 105 0.18 18.24 -10.26
CA THR A 105 -0.29 18.16 -11.65
C THR A 105 -1.33 17.05 -11.82
N ASP A 106 -1.96 16.95 -12.99
CA ASP A 106 -2.78 15.78 -13.35
C ASP A 106 -1.94 14.48 -13.24
N GLN A 107 -0.67 14.52 -13.65
CA GLN A 107 0.27 13.40 -13.51
C GLN A 107 0.52 13.03 -12.04
N PHE A 108 0.64 14.01 -11.14
CA PHE A 108 0.76 13.74 -9.70
C PHE A 108 -0.47 12.98 -9.18
N SER A 109 -1.66 13.36 -9.61
CA SER A 109 -2.90 12.70 -9.22
C SER A 109 -2.97 11.25 -9.72
N GLU A 110 -2.50 10.99 -10.95
CA GLU A 110 -2.37 9.62 -11.48
C GLU A 110 -1.36 8.79 -10.69
N LEU A 111 -0.22 9.39 -10.32
CA LEU A 111 0.78 8.71 -9.49
C LEU A 111 0.24 8.39 -8.09
N VAL A 112 -0.55 9.29 -7.49
CA VAL A 112 -1.21 9.04 -6.20
C VAL A 112 -2.24 7.91 -6.33
N GLN A 113 -3.13 7.97 -7.32
CA GLN A 113 -4.12 6.91 -7.54
C GLN A 113 -3.46 5.53 -7.65
N LYS A 114 -2.45 5.42 -8.51
CA LYS A 114 -1.82 4.15 -8.82
C LYS A 114 -0.93 3.63 -7.70
N ASN A 115 -0.03 4.48 -7.21
CA ASN A 115 1.04 4.01 -6.33
C ASN A 115 0.66 4.10 -4.84
N VAL A 116 -0.40 4.83 -4.50
CA VAL A 116 -0.93 4.88 -3.12
C VAL A 116 -2.23 4.09 -3.01
N ILE A 117 -3.26 4.47 -3.77
CA ILE A 117 -4.61 3.91 -3.59
C ILE A 117 -4.69 2.48 -4.11
N ASP A 118 -4.32 2.22 -5.36
CA ASP A 118 -4.39 0.88 -5.94
C ASP A 118 -3.44 -0.08 -5.22
N TRP A 119 -2.25 0.39 -4.86
CA TRP A 119 -1.31 -0.38 -4.05
C TRP A 119 -1.92 -0.78 -2.71
N LEU A 120 -2.49 0.17 -1.95
CA LEU A 120 -3.07 -0.10 -0.63
C LEU A 120 -4.19 -1.14 -0.72
N PHE A 121 -5.11 -0.97 -1.67
CA PHE A 121 -6.23 -1.91 -1.85
C PHE A 121 -5.73 -3.29 -2.29
N GLY A 122 -4.72 -3.33 -3.16
CA GLY A 122 -4.07 -4.57 -3.58
C GLY A 122 -3.39 -5.29 -2.42
N HIS A 123 -2.64 -4.55 -1.60
CA HIS A 123 -1.93 -5.06 -0.44
C HIS A 123 -2.89 -5.69 0.58
N ILE A 124 -3.94 -4.96 0.98
CA ILE A 124 -4.98 -5.44 1.90
C ILE A 124 -5.63 -6.73 1.41
N LYS A 125 -5.98 -6.79 0.13
CA LYS A 125 -6.71 -7.94 -0.45
C LYS A 125 -5.85 -9.19 -0.58
N THR A 126 -4.52 -9.06 -0.53
CA THR A 126 -3.57 -10.15 -0.81
C THR A 126 -2.69 -10.46 0.39
N TYR A 127 -1.78 -9.56 0.75
CA TYR A 127 -0.79 -9.73 1.80
C TYR A 127 -1.44 -9.77 3.19
N ASP A 128 -2.17 -8.73 3.56
CA ASP A 128 -2.72 -8.60 4.93
C ASP A 128 -3.80 -9.65 5.20
N ARG A 129 -4.59 -9.99 4.18
CA ARG A 129 -5.54 -11.10 4.24
C ARG A 129 -4.84 -12.45 4.44
N SER A 130 -3.64 -12.65 3.89
CA SER A 130 -2.86 -13.86 4.11
C SER A 130 -2.38 -13.96 5.56
N VAL A 131 -1.94 -12.84 6.14
CA VAL A 131 -1.56 -12.74 7.55
C VAL A 131 -2.75 -13.04 8.45
N ALA A 132 -3.90 -12.39 8.22
CA ALA A 132 -5.12 -12.61 8.98
C ALA A 132 -5.57 -14.08 8.93
N LYS A 133 -5.54 -14.70 7.75
CA LYS A 133 -5.87 -16.11 7.57
C LYS A 133 -4.92 -17.03 8.32
N PHE A 134 -3.61 -16.77 8.26
CA PHE A 134 -2.61 -17.54 9.00
C PHE A 134 -2.86 -17.45 10.52
N ILE A 135 -3.11 -16.26 11.04
CA ILE A 135 -3.42 -16.04 12.47
C ILE A 135 -4.66 -16.82 12.88
N PHE A 136 -5.73 -16.74 12.08
CA PHE A 136 -6.96 -17.49 12.33
C PHE A 136 -6.69 -19.00 12.40
N MET A 137 -5.91 -19.54 11.47
CA MET A 137 -5.55 -20.96 11.46
C MET A 137 -4.71 -21.36 12.68
N LYS A 138 -3.72 -20.53 13.05
CA LYS A 138 -2.90 -20.73 14.26
C LYS A 138 -3.73 -20.76 15.55
N GLN A 139 -4.78 -19.95 15.62
CA GLN A 139 -5.69 -19.88 16.77
C GLN A 139 -6.74 -21.00 16.76
N ASN A 140 -6.95 -21.68 15.63
CA ASN A 140 -7.98 -22.71 15.46
C ASN A 140 -7.39 -24.00 14.84
N PRO A 141 -6.46 -24.69 15.54
CA PRO A 141 -5.72 -25.83 14.99
C PRO A 141 -6.63 -27.00 14.59
N ASP A 142 -7.72 -27.23 15.32
CA ASP A 142 -8.66 -28.34 15.07
C ASP A 142 -9.51 -28.15 13.80
N ARG A 143 -9.46 -26.96 13.18
CA ARG A 143 -10.20 -26.63 11.97
C ARG A 143 -9.34 -26.69 10.70
N CYS A 144 -8.12 -27.24 10.78
CA CYS A 144 -7.14 -27.17 9.70
C CYS A 144 -6.57 -28.54 9.28
N PRO A 145 -6.83 -29.01 8.05
CA PRO A 145 -6.04 -30.07 7.43
C PRO A 145 -4.64 -29.53 7.10
N THR A 146 -3.60 -30.21 7.58
CA THR A 146 -2.17 -29.82 7.52
C THR A 146 -1.64 -29.53 6.10
N ASP A 147 -2.32 -30.01 5.06
CA ASP A 147 -1.81 -30.02 3.69
C ASP A 147 -2.19 -28.76 2.89
N GLN A 148 -3.14 -27.94 3.37
CA GLN A 148 -3.51 -26.67 2.72
C GLN A 148 -2.52 -25.52 2.99
N PHE A 149 -1.54 -25.75 3.86
CA PHE A 149 -0.68 -24.71 4.41
C PHE A 149 0.44 -24.28 3.44
N SER A 150 1.09 -25.25 2.80
CA SER A 150 2.12 -25.00 1.78
C SER A 150 1.53 -24.42 0.50
N GLU A 151 0.37 -24.91 0.08
CA GLU A 151 -0.31 -24.45 -1.13
C GLU A 151 -0.78 -22.99 -1.04
N LEU A 152 -1.27 -22.53 0.12
CA LEU A 152 -1.77 -21.16 0.23
C LEU A 152 -0.65 -20.12 0.17
N VAL A 153 0.46 -20.38 0.86
CA VAL A 153 1.64 -19.53 0.81
C VAL A 153 2.25 -19.54 -0.60
N GLN A 154 2.38 -20.72 -1.22
CA GLN A 154 2.89 -20.82 -2.60
C GLN A 154 1.99 -20.17 -3.63
N LYS A 155 0.66 -20.32 -3.51
CA LYS A 155 -0.30 -19.75 -4.45
C LYS A 155 -0.29 -18.22 -4.40
N ASN A 156 -0.21 -17.63 -3.21
CA ASN A 156 -0.15 -16.17 -3.08
C ASN A 156 1.17 -15.59 -3.61
N VAL A 157 2.30 -16.31 -3.45
CA VAL A 157 3.58 -15.97 -4.10
C VAL A 157 3.47 -16.06 -5.63
N ILE A 158 2.80 -17.08 -6.16
CA ILE A 158 2.60 -17.29 -7.60
C ILE A 158 1.65 -16.23 -8.22
N ASP A 159 0.50 -15.98 -7.60
CA ASP A 159 -0.46 -14.97 -8.05
C ASP A 159 0.17 -13.57 -8.05
N TRP A 160 1.09 -13.29 -7.11
CA TRP A 160 1.90 -12.08 -7.10
C TRP A 160 2.99 -12.04 -8.18
N LEU A 161 3.77 -13.12 -8.39
CA LEU A 161 4.78 -13.18 -9.46
C LEU A 161 4.16 -12.90 -10.84
N PHE A 162 2.97 -13.44 -11.12
CA PHE A 162 2.27 -13.19 -12.38
C PHE A 162 1.56 -11.84 -12.45
N GLY A 163 1.20 -11.23 -11.32
CA GLY A 163 0.71 -9.85 -11.23
C GLY A 163 1.81 -8.81 -11.48
N HIS A 164 3.01 -9.00 -10.93
CA HIS A 164 4.16 -8.09 -11.06
C HIS A 164 4.88 -8.14 -12.40
N ILE A 165 4.82 -9.25 -13.14
CA ILE A 165 5.29 -9.28 -14.54
C ILE A 165 4.51 -8.24 -15.40
N LYS A 166 3.31 -7.82 -14.97
CA LYS A 166 2.54 -6.75 -15.64
C LYS A 166 2.78 -5.34 -15.08
N THR A 167 3.27 -5.19 -13.85
CA THR A 167 3.52 -3.87 -13.23
C THR A 167 5.01 -3.58 -13.08
N ASN A 168 5.84 -4.02 -14.02
CA ASN A 168 7.13 -3.38 -14.29
C ASN A 168 6.83 -2.00 -14.91
N ASP A 169 6.22 -1.14 -14.11
CA ASP A 169 5.54 0.04 -14.58
C ASP A 169 6.56 1.15 -14.78
N ARG A 170 6.82 1.41 -16.05
CA ARG A 170 7.85 2.34 -16.48
C ARG A 170 7.72 3.70 -15.80
N SER A 171 6.53 4.19 -15.43
CA SER A 171 6.35 5.59 -15.02
C SER A 171 7.24 6.09 -13.85
N VAL A 172 7.42 5.30 -12.77
CA VAL A 172 8.25 5.74 -11.62
C VAL A 172 9.73 5.51 -11.90
N ALA A 173 10.08 4.35 -12.48
CA ALA A 173 11.45 4.04 -12.88
C ALA A 173 11.95 4.94 -14.02
N GLU A 174 11.07 5.36 -14.92
CA GLU A 174 11.31 6.28 -16.05
C GLU A 174 11.44 7.71 -15.55
N PHE A 175 10.66 8.13 -14.53
CA PHE A 175 10.89 9.41 -13.85
C PHE A 175 12.28 9.45 -13.18
N ILE A 176 12.65 8.41 -12.42
CA ILE A 176 13.98 8.29 -11.82
C ILE A 176 15.07 8.25 -12.90
N PHE A 177 14.88 7.46 -13.97
CA PHE A 177 15.83 7.29 -15.05
C PHE A 177 16.04 8.57 -15.87
N ILE A 178 14.98 9.30 -16.21
CA ILE A 178 15.05 10.60 -16.92
C ILE A 178 15.80 11.61 -16.07
N ARG A 179 15.55 11.65 -14.75
CA ARG A 179 16.25 12.56 -13.83
C ARG A 179 17.73 12.22 -13.69
N GLU A 180 18.08 10.94 -13.56
CA GLU A 180 19.49 10.51 -13.44
C GLU A 180 20.25 10.60 -14.78
N ASN A 181 19.56 10.75 -15.91
CA ASN A 181 20.15 10.82 -17.25
C ASN A 181 19.53 11.96 -18.09
N PRO A 182 19.67 13.23 -17.67
CA PRO A 182 18.98 14.35 -18.32
C PRO A 182 19.46 14.61 -19.77
N ASP A 183 20.68 14.17 -20.11
CA ASP A 183 21.30 14.38 -21.42
C ASP A 183 21.00 13.28 -22.46
N ARG A 184 20.13 12.30 -22.14
CA ARG A 184 19.83 11.14 -23.01
C ARG A 184 18.51 11.24 -23.79
N LEU A 185 17.93 12.43 -23.90
CA LEU A 185 16.75 12.74 -24.74
C LEU A 185 17.13 13.47 -26.03
#